data_AF-A0A4Z1FSG0-F1
#
_entry.id   AF-A0A4Z1FSG0-F1
#
_cell.length_a   1.000
_cell.length_b   1.000
_cell.length_c   1.000
_cell.angle_alpha   90.00
_cell.angle_beta   90.00
_cell.angle_gamma   90.00
#
_symmetry.space_group_name_H-M   'P 1'
#
loop_
_entity.id
_entity.type
_entity.pdbx_description
1 polymer ?
#
loop_
_entity_poly.entity_id
_entity_poly.type
_entity_poly.pdbx_seq_one_letter_code
_entity_poly.pdbx_strand_id
1 'polypeptide(L)'
;MLSKVRVQTQMGEANTLARPDVPYLLVSNAQKVSSKPCDTGFLLDILRDIQIPKLFKDEGLTFGVEKIGFDLMEDGWNSKKDFYAPNHEAVEARTAALRAWLYGIESQHIVLVTHGGFLHYLTEGGTVSDPRKGTGYNNCEVRKFTFTKDSTAESAYIVEVGKKKHGMERDSTILAELDEVE
;
A
#
# COMPACT_ATOMS: atom_id res chain seq x y z
N MET A 1 14.55 8.16 7.08
CA MET A 1 13.47 9.12 7.43
C MET A 1 12.18 8.38 7.10
N LEU A 2 11.52 7.80 8.11
CA LEU A 2 10.29 7.04 7.90
C LEU A 2 9.23 8.02 7.43
N SER A 3 8.82 7.91 6.17
CA SER A 3 7.64 8.59 5.65
C SER A 3 6.49 8.28 6.60
N LYS A 4 5.82 9.33 7.09
CA LYS A 4 4.80 9.26 8.15
C LYS A 4 3.70 8.27 7.75
N VAL A 5 3.75 7.04 8.23
CA VAL A 5 2.63 6.11 8.15
C VAL A 5 1.69 6.47 9.30
N ARG A 6 0.83 7.47 9.07
CA ARG A 6 -0.27 7.76 9.99
C ARG A 6 -1.42 6.83 9.63
N VAL A 7 -1.52 5.69 10.30
CA VAL A 7 -2.68 4.81 10.21
C VAL A 7 -3.84 5.49 10.93
N GLN A 8 -4.64 6.28 10.22
CA GLN A 8 -5.88 6.81 10.76
C GLN A 8 -7.03 5.92 10.29
N THR A 9 -7.38 4.92 11.11
CA THR A 9 -8.63 4.15 10.95
C THR A 9 -9.81 5.03 11.35
N GLN A 10 -10.33 5.84 10.43
CA GLN A 10 -11.72 6.29 10.49
C GLN A 10 -12.61 5.29 9.74
N MET A 11 -12.70 4.08 10.28
CA MET A 11 -13.96 3.33 10.26
C MET A 11 -14.40 3.22 11.72
N GLY A 12 -15.70 3.15 12.00
CA GLY A 12 -16.29 3.18 13.34
C GLY A 12 -15.94 2.02 14.28
N GLU A 13 -14.77 1.41 14.12
CA GLU A 13 -14.21 0.38 14.98
C GLU A 13 -13.02 0.98 15.73
N ALA A 14 -13.29 1.49 16.93
CA ALA A 14 -12.24 1.86 17.86
C ALA A 14 -11.31 0.66 18.07
N ASN A 15 -10.06 0.84 17.65
CA ASN A 15 -8.90 0.03 17.97
C ASN A 15 -8.78 -1.36 17.33
N THR A 16 -9.07 -1.49 16.02
CA THR A 16 -8.58 -2.64 15.22
C THR A 16 -7.11 -2.94 15.49
N LEU A 17 -6.31 -1.89 15.73
CA LEU A 17 -4.90 -2.01 16.08
C LEU A 17 -4.65 -2.84 17.36
N ALA A 18 -5.51 -2.72 18.37
CA ALA A 18 -5.38 -3.42 19.64
C ALA A 18 -6.02 -4.83 19.66
N ARG A 19 -6.73 -5.23 18.61
CA ARG A 19 -7.40 -6.54 18.56
C ARG A 19 -6.38 -7.67 18.38
N PRO A 20 -6.25 -8.63 19.31
CA PRO A 20 -5.22 -9.66 19.24
C PRO A 20 -5.43 -10.63 18.07
N ASP A 21 -6.67 -10.82 17.62
CA ASP A 21 -7.07 -11.69 16.52
C ASP A 21 -6.81 -11.10 15.12
N VAL A 22 -6.44 -9.83 15.03
CA VAL A 22 -6.17 -9.15 13.75
C VAL A 22 -4.66 -9.15 13.47
N PRO A 23 -4.17 -9.93 12.49
CA PRO A 23 -2.76 -9.92 12.10
C PRO A 23 -2.42 -8.66 11.29
N TYR A 24 -1.15 -8.21 11.38
CA TYR A 24 -0.59 -7.21 10.45
C TYR A 24 0.38 -7.91 9.52
N LEU A 25 0.28 -7.63 8.23
CA LEU A 25 1.19 -8.17 7.24
C LEU A 25 1.88 -7.00 6.55
N LEU A 26 3.21 -7.04 6.50
CA LEU A 26 3.95 -6.18 5.58
C LEU A 26 3.91 -6.79 4.19
N VAL A 27 3.52 -6.00 3.20
CA VAL A 27 3.33 -6.47 1.82
C VAL A 27 4.21 -5.63 0.90
N SER A 28 5.35 -6.18 0.46
CA SER A 28 6.33 -5.48 -0.38
C SER A 28 5.71 -4.93 -1.66
N ASN A 29 4.76 -5.66 -2.26
CA ASN A 29 4.12 -5.30 -3.52
C ASN A 29 3.32 -4.00 -3.44
N ALA A 30 2.90 -3.57 -2.25
CA ALA A 30 2.09 -2.37 -2.02
C ALA A 30 2.92 -1.08 -1.80
N GLN A 31 4.22 -1.09 -2.10
CA GLN A 31 5.09 0.07 -1.91
C GLN A 31 4.81 1.23 -2.88
N LYS A 32 5.20 2.45 -2.49
CA LYS A 32 5.17 3.64 -3.37
C LYS A 32 5.97 3.38 -4.66
N VAL A 33 5.50 3.98 -5.76
CA VAL A 33 6.04 3.75 -7.10
C VAL A 33 7.45 4.31 -7.29
N SER A 34 7.76 5.49 -6.74
CA SER A 34 9.04 6.17 -7.00
C SER A 34 10.25 5.45 -6.37
N SER A 35 11.45 5.78 -6.86
CA SER A 35 12.74 5.32 -6.32
C SER A 35 13.43 6.35 -5.43
N LYS A 36 12.71 7.36 -4.94
CA LYS A 36 13.28 8.34 -4.02
C LYS A 36 13.74 7.66 -2.73
N PRO A 37 14.78 8.17 -2.05
CA PRO A 37 15.25 7.58 -0.80
C PRO A 37 14.18 7.44 0.29
N CYS A 38 13.14 8.29 0.29
CA CYS A 38 12.00 8.19 1.22
C CYS A 38 11.00 7.08 0.88
N ASP A 39 11.05 6.55 -0.34
CA ASP A 39 10.20 5.47 -0.85
C ASP A 39 10.94 4.12 -0.91
N THR A 40 12.21 4.11 -0.50
CA THR A 40 13.07 2.93 -0.44
C THR A 40 13.17 2.43 1.00
N GLY A 41 12.83 1.16 1.19
CA GLY A 41 12.85 0.52 2.50
C GLY A 41 14.25 0.16 3.01
N PHE A 42 14.33 -0.18 4.30
CA PHE A 42 15.52 -0.77 4.91
C PHE A 42 15.67 -2.24 4.49
N LEU A 43 16.85 -2.83 4.73
CA LEU A 43 16.98 -4.29 4.70
C LEU A 43 16.03 -4.92 5.72
N LEU A 44 15.57 -6.14 5.44
CA LEU A 44 14.51 -6.78 6.23
C LEU A 44 14.90 -6.98 7.71
N ASP A 45 16.13 -7.41 7.96
CA ASP A 45 16.71 -7.55 9.30
C ASP A 45 16.77 -6.20 10.03
N ILE A 46 17.24 -5.14 9.37
CA ILE A 46 17.28 -3.79 9.93
C ILE A 46 15.85 -3.28 10.21
N LEU A 47 14.91 -3.50 9.30
CA LEU A 47 13.52 -3.08 9.45
C LEU A 47 12.88 -3.76 10.67
N ARG A 48 12.99 -5.09 10.74
CA ARG A 48 12.38 -5.93 11.78
C ARG A 48 13.03 -5.72 13.15
N ASP A 49 14.36 -5.74 13.21
CA ASP A 49 15.07 -5.84 14.49
C ASP A 49 15.43 -4.47 15.07
N ILE A 50 15.38 -3.40 14.26
CA ILE A 50 15.79 -2.05 14.67
C ILE A 50 14.68 -1.02 14.44
N GLN A 51 14.22 -0.86 13.19
CA GLN A 51 13.38 0.30 12.84
C GLN A 51 11.96 0.20 13.40
N ILE A 52 11.34 -0.98 13.31
CA ILE A 52 9.99 -1.19 13.87
C ILE A 52 10.00 -1.09 15.41
N PRO A 53 10.88 -1.77 16.16
CA PRO A 53 10.96 -1.62 17.61
C PRO A 53 11.22 -0.17 18.03
N LYS A 54 12.08 0.55 17.30
CA LYS A 54 12.32 1.97 17.53
C LYS A 54 11.06 2.81 17.30
N LEU A 55 10.35 2.61 16.18
CA LEU A 55 9.11 3.32 15.90
C LEU A 55 8.06 3.09 16.99
N PHE A 56 7.89 1.85 17.44
CA PHE A 56 6.94 1.53 18.52
C PHE A 56 7.30 2.23 19.83
N LYS A 57 8.60 2.27 20.17
CA LYS A 57 9.08 2.99 21.35
C LYS A 57 8.87 4.50 21.23
N ASP A 58 9.27 5.08 20.10
CA ASP A 58 9.24 6.53 19.87
C ASP A 58 7.80 7.07 19.83
N GLU A 59 6.86 6.29 19.27
CA GLU A 59 5.43 6.65 19.15
C GLU A 59 4.58 6.09 20.30
N GLY A 60 5.15 5.34 21.25
CA GLY A 60 4.44 4.75 22.38
C GLY A 60 3.38 3.71 21.99
N LEU A 61 3.59 2.97 20.90
CA LEU A 61 2.67 1.94 20.41
C LEU A 61 2.77 0.67 21.26
N THR A 62 1.61 0.12 21.65
CA THR A 62 1.52 -0.99 22.62
C THR A 62 0.82 -2.23 22.10
N PHE A 63 0.40 -2.25 20.83
CA PHE A 63 -0.42 -3.33 20.29
C PHE A 63 0.35 -4.60 19.88
N GLY A 64 1.65 -4.69 20.20
CA GLY A 64 2.48 -5.86 19.97
C GLY A 64 3.19 -5.85 18.62
N VAL A 65 4.53 -5.79 18.64
CA VAL A 65 5.38 -5.88 17.43
C VAL A 65 5.33 -7.28 16.83
N GLU A 66 5.14 -8.30 17.67
CA GLU A 66 5.02 -9.71 17.32
C GLU A 66 3.85 -10.03 16.39
N LYS A 67 2.87 -9.12 16.29
CA LYS A 67 1.73 -9.24 15.37
C LYS A 67 2.07 -8.90 13.93
N ILE A 68 3.25 -8.33 13.69
CA ILE A 68 3.72 -7.96 12.35
C ILE A 68 4.35 -9.18 11.71
N GLY A 69 3.64 -9.75 10.73
CA GLY A 69 4.13 -10.80 9.84
C GLY A 69 4.98 -10.22 8.72
N PHE A 70 6.09 -10.90 8.43
CA PHE A 70 7.08 -10.53 7.42
C PHE A 70 7.13 -11.52 6.25
N ASP A 71 6.24 -12.52 6.21
CA ASP A 71 6.31 -13.65 5.27
C ASP A 71 6.16 -13.24 3.80
N LEU A 72 5.65 -12.04 3.53
CA LEU A 72 5.49 -11.46 2.19
C LEU A 72 6.62 -10.48 1.83
N MET A 73 7.67 -10.42 2.64
CA MET A 73 8.85 -9.59 2.40
C MET A 73 9.91 -10.44 1.72
N GLU A 74 10.04 -10.29 0.40
CA GLU A 74 11.02 -11.02 -0.40
C GLU A 74 12.41 -10.36 -0.36
N ASP A 75 13.45 -11.14 -0.61
CA ASP A 75 14.80 -10.60 -0.79
C ASP A 75 14.83 -9.59 -1.95
N GLY A 76 15.44 -8.44 -1.72
CA GLY A 76 15.53 -7.37 -2.72
C GLY A 76 14.26 -6.54 -2.89
N TRP A 77 13.24 -6.68 -2.02
CA TRP A 77 12.02 -5.87 -2.02
C TRP A 77 12.27 -4.35 -2.06
N ASN A 78 13.35 -3.91 -1.42
CA ASN A 78 13.76 -2.52 -1.32
C ASN A 78 14.73 -2.07 -2.42
N SER A 79 14.96 -2.88 -3.47
CA SER A 79 15.96 -2.57 -4.51
C SER A 79 15.53 -1.47 -5.47
N LYS A 80 14.21 -1.26 -5.63
CA LYS A 80 13.61 -0.44 -6.70
C LYS A 80 14.11 -0.84 -8.11
N LYS A 81 14.36 -2.13 -8.31
CA LYS A 81 14.82 -2.72 -9.58
C LYS A 81 13.93 -3.90 -9.97
N ASP A 82 14.01 -4.29 -11.23
CA ASP A 82 13.30 -5.45 -11.79
C ASP A 82 11.81 -5.42 -11.44
N PHE A 83 11.29 -6.44 -10.75
CA PHE A 83 9.90 -6.48 -10.29
C PHE A 83 9.50 -5.29 -9.41
N TYR A 84 10.46 -4.71 -8.69
CA TYR A 84 10.28 -3.54 -7.82
C TYR A 84 10.62 -2.21 -8.51
N ALA A 85 10.94 -2.19 -9.81
CA ALA A 85 11.30 -0.99 -10.55
C ALA A 85 10.20 0.09 -10.53
N PRO A 86 10.58 1.39 -10.61
CA PRO A 86 9.65 2.52 -10.63
C PRO A 86 9.15 2.82 -12.06
N ASN A 87 8.87 1.79 -12.86
CA ASN A 87 8.36 1.95 -14.22
C ASN A 87 6.95 1.34 -14.35
N HIS A 88 6.21 1.78 -15.37
CA HIS A 88 4.83 1.35 -15.59
C HIS A 88 4.63 -0.18 -15.56
N GLU A 89 5.43 -0.93 -16.35
CA GLU A 89 5.30 -2.39 -16.48
C GLU A 89 5.50 -3.12 -15.14
N ALA A 90 6.56 -2.76 -14.40
CA ALA A 90 6.85 -3.37 -13.11
C ALA A 90 5.76 -3.05 -12.08
N VAL A 91 5.23 -1.81 -12.08
CA VAL A 91 4.16 -1.42 -11.15
C VAL A 91 2.87 -2.17 -11.48
N GLU A 92 2.50 -2.27 -12.76
CA GLU A 92 1.33 -3.02 -13.19
C GLU A 92 1.43 -4.49 -12.76
N ALA A 93 2.58 -5.13 -12.98
CA ALA A 93 2.83 -6.50 -12.56
C ALA A 93 2.68 -6.66 -11.03
N ARG A 94 3.25 -5.74 -10.23
CA ARG A 94 3.08 -5.75 -8.75
C ARG A 94 1.63 -5.61 -8.34
N THR A 95 0.86 -4.74 -9.00
CA THR A 95 -0.55 -4.54 -8.66
C THR A 95 -1.41 -5.75 -9.04
N ALA A 96 -1.11 -6.40 -10.17
CA ALA A 96 -1.78 -7.63 -10.58
C ALA A 96 -1.49 -8.76 -9.58
N ALA A 97 -0.23 -8.96 -9.21
CA ALA A 97 0.17 -9.93 -8.20
C ALA A 97 -0.50 -9.66 -6.84
N LEU A 98 -0.56 -8.39 -6.42
CA LEU A 98 -1.22 -8.01 -5.17
C LEU A 98 -2.73 -8.27 -5.21
N ARG A 99 -3.42 -7.92 -6.31
CA ARG A 99 -4.86 -8.20 -6.44
C ARG A 99 -5.15 -9.70 -6.40
N ALA A 100 -4.37 -10.50 -7.13
CA ALA A 100 -4.48 -11.96 -7.13
C ALA A 100 -4.30 -12.54 -5.72
N TRP A 101 -3.25 -12.10 -5.01
CA TRP A 101 -3.02 -12.52 -3.63
C TRP A 101 -4.18 -12.12 -2.70
N LEU A 102 -4.64 -10.88 -2.75
CA LEU A 102 -5.78 -10.40 -1.94
C LEU A 102 -7.07 -11.17 -2.23
N TYR A 103 -7.30 -11.58 -3.49
CA TYR A 103 -8.46 -12.36 -3.90
C TYR A 103 -8.47 -13.76 -3.28
N GLY A 104 -7.28 -14.35 -3.10
CA GLY A 104 -7.12 -15.67 -2.47
C GLY A 104 -7.24 -15.68 -0.95
N ILE A 105 -7.35 -14.52 -0.29
CA ILE A 105 -7.48 -14.47 1.18
C ILE A 105 -8.92 -14.78 1.59
N GLU A 106 -9.08 -15.83 2.38
CA GLU A 106 -10.35 -16.16 3.03
C GLU A 106 -10.61 -15.23 4.24
N SER A 107 -10.90 -13.95 3.97
CA SER A 107 -11.30 -12.97 4.99
C SER A 107 -12.53 -12.18 4.54
N GLN A 108 -13.41 -11.83 5.49
CA GLN A 108 -14.55 -10.97 5.19
C GLN A 108 -14.14 -9.54 4.82
N HIS A 109 -13.10 -9.03 5.48
CA HIS A 109 -12.64 -7.65 5.32
C HIS A 109 -11.11 -7.57 5.41
N ILE A 110 -10.53 -6.80 4.49
CA ILE A 110 -9.09 -6.51 4.45
C ILE A 110 -8.93 -4.98 4.47
N VAL A 111 -8.04 -4.49 5.32
CA VAL A 111 -7.63 -3.09 5.33
C VAL A 111 -6.23 -3.00 4.75
N LEU A 112 -6.11 -2.38 3.58
CA LEU A 112 -4.82 -2.11 2.94
C LEU A 112 -4.45 -0.64 3.17
N VAL A 113 -3.29 -0.41 3.80
CA VAL A 113 -2.68 0.92 3.93
C VAL A 113 -1.51 0.99 2.96
N THR A 114 -1.56 1.94 2.03
CA THR A 114 -0.56 2.10 0.97
C THR A 114 -0.52 3.56 0.50
N HIS A 115 0.14 3.83 -0.61
CA HIS A 115 0.45 5.16 -1.09
C HIS A 115 -0.42 5.56 -2.29
N GLY A 116 -0.76 6.84 -2.40
CA GLY A 116 -1.63 7.36 -3.48
C GLY A 116 -1.16 7.01 -4.89
N GLY A 117 0.13 7.12 -5.18
CA GLY A 117 0.68 6.78 -6.50
C GLY A 117 0.51 5.30 -6.87
N PHE A 118 0.61 4.41 -5.89
CA PHE A 118 0.39 2.97 -6.11
C PHE A 118 -1.11 2.64 -6.23
N LEU A 119 -1.96 3.34 -5.47
CA LEU A 119 -3.41 3.13 -5.49
C LEU A 119 -4.03 3.33 -6.87
N HIS A 120 -3.50 4.23 -7.70
CA HIS A 120 -3.94 4.37 -9.09
C HIS A 120 -3.85 3.06 -9.87
N TYR A 121 -2.67 2.46 -9.90
CA TYR A 121 -2.45 1.19 -10.59
C TYR A 121 -3.28 0.08 -9.97
N LEU A 122 -3.43 0.10 -8.64
CA LEU A 122 -4.19 -0.92 -7.93
C LEU A 122 -5.68 -0.88 -8.28
N THR A 123 -6.27 0.31 -8.38
CA THR A 123 -7.73 0.51 -8.39
C THR A 123 -8.32 0.92 -9.75
N GLU A 124 -7.52 1.44 -10.67
CA GLU A 124 -7.98 1.90 -12.00
C GLU A 124 -7.71 0.87 -13.11
N GLY A 125 -7.25 -0.33 -12.76
CA GLY A 125 -7.09 -1.45 -13.69
C GLY A 125 -6.17 -1.17 -14.88
N GLY A 126 -5.11 -0.36 -14.68
CA GLY A 126 -4.16 0.01 -15.74
C GLY A 126 -4.69 1.06 -16.73
N THR A 127 -5.93 1.55 -16.57
CA THR A 127 -6.53 2.58 -17.45
C THR A 127 -6.10 4.01 -17.11
N VAL A 128 -5.04 4.17 -16.30
CA VAL A 128 -4.52 5.47 -15.88
C VAL A 128 -4.04 6.21 -17.13
N SER A 129 -4.87 7.11 -17.65
CA SER A 129 -4.56 7.85 -18.89
C SER A 129 -3.35 8.77 -18.76
N ASP A 130 -2.94 9.07 -17.52
CA ASP A 130 -1.73 9.84 -17.19
C ASP A 130 -1.48 9.82 -15.66
N PRO A 131 -0.46 9.10 -15.14
CA PRO A 131 -0.08 9.14 -13.73
C PRO A 131 0.27 10.56 -13.23
N ARG A 132 0.58 11.49 -14.15
CA ARG A 132 0.97 12.88 -13.88
C ARG A 132 -0.20 13.78 -13.48
N LYS A 133 -1.45 13.34 -13.66
CA LYS A 133 -2.63 14.12 -13.25
C LYS A 133 -2.96 13.99 -11.76
N GLY A 134 -2.02 13.55 -10.93
CA GLY A 134 -2.15 13.52 -9.48
C GLY A 134 -2.92 12.32 -8.95
N THR A 135 -2.65 11.97 -7.68
CA THR A 135 -2.99 10.67 -7.08
C THR A 135 -4.48 10.32 -7.12
N GLY A 136 -5.38 11.28 -7.35
CA GLY A 136 -6.81 11.08 -7.20
C GLY A 136 -7.23 10.54 -5.83
N TYR A 137 -6.32 10.51 -4.83
CA TYR A 137 -6.45 9.99 -3.46
C TYR A 137 -5.88 11.02 -2.48
N ASN A 138 -6.68 11.49 -1.52
CA ASN A 138 -6.18 12.38 -0.47
C ASN A 138 -5.44 11.58 0.61
N ASN A 139 -4.53 12.26 1.31
CA ASN A 139 -3.86 11.68 2.48
C ASN A 139 -4.86 11.19 3.54
N CYS A 140 -4.65 9.94 4.01
CA CYS A 140 -5.51 9.25 4.98
C CYS A 140 -6.97 9.07 4.55
N GLU A 141 -7.27 9.16 3.25
CA GLU A 141 -8.59 8.85 2.72
C GLU A 141 -8.91 7.35 2.84
N VAL A 142 -10.16 7.04 3.18
CA VAL A 142 -10.67 5.67 3.21
C VAL A 142 -11.66 5.47 2.06
N ARG A 143 -11.37 4.47 1.21
CA ARG A 143 -12.28 4.01 0.15
C ARG A 143 -12.56 2.52 0.30
N LYS A 144 -13.74 2.11 -0.14
CA LYS A 144 -14.20 0.71 -0.07
C LYS A 144 -14.22 0.11 -1.47
N PHE A 145 -13.62 -1.05 -1.61
CA PHE A 145 -13.59 -1.80 -2.87
C PHE A 145 -14.18 -3.19 -2.68
N THR A 146 -14.64 -3.76 -3.79
CA THR A 146 -15.03 -5.17 -3.88
C THR A 146 -14.46 -5.77 -5.15
N PHE A 147 -14.20 -7.07 -5.16
CA PHE A 147 -13.76 -7.77 -6.36
C PHE A 147 -14.88 -7.79 -7.41
N THR A 148 -14.48 -7.69 -8.67
CA THR A 148 -15.42 -7.85 -9.79
C THR A 148 -15.90 -9.29 -9.88
N LYS A 149 -17.06 -9.49 -10.51
CA LYS A 149 -17.63 -10.84 -10.70
C LYS A 149 -16.75 -11.76 -11.55
N ASP A 150 -15.96 -11.17 -12.45
CA ASP A 150 -15.10 -11.89 -13.38
C ASP A 150 -13.68 -12.13 -12.81
N SER A 151 -13.44 -11.78 -11.54
CA SER A 151 -12.15 -12.01 -10.88
C SER A 151 -11.88 -13.51 -10.68
N THR A 152 -10.64 -13.91 -10.94
CA THR A 152 -10.12 -15.26 -10.65
C THR A 152 -8.87 -15.16 -9.78
N ALA A 153 -8.34 -16.31 -9.33
CA ALA A 153 -7.09 -16.36 -8.58
C ALA A 153 -5.88 -15.84 -9.39
N GLU A 154 -5.93 -15.94 -10.71
CA GLU A 154 -4.88 -15.51 -11.63
C GLU A 154 -5.11 -14.08 -12.15
N SER A 155 -6.36 -13.62 -12.16
CA SER A 155 -6.74 -12.32 -12.72
C SER A 155 -7.84 -11.69 -11.90
N ALA A 156 -7.44 -10.91 -10.89
CA ALA A 156 -8.36 -10.22 -10.00
C ALA A 156 -8.40 -8.72 -10.26
N TYR A 157 -9.60 -8.16 -10.21
CA TYR A 157 -9.89 -6.74 -10.37
C TYR A 157 -10.80 -6.26 -9.25
N ILE A 158 -10.63 -5.00 -8.85
CA ILE A 158 -11.43 -4.39 -7.81
C ILE A 158 -12.17 -3.17 -8.34
N VAL A 159 -13.37 -2.94 -7.83
CA VAL A 159 -14.20 -1.79 -8.15
C VAL A 159 -14.65 -1.09 -6.88
N GLU A 160 -14.65 0.24 -6.88
CA GLU A 160 -15.09 1.02 -5.73
C GLU A 160 -16.60 0.84 -5.49
N VAL A 161 -16.95 0.60 -4.23
CA VAL A 161 -18.33 0.49 -3.75
C VAL A 161 -18.77 1.81 -3.14
N GLY A 162 -19.93 2.31 -3.57
CA GLY A 162 -20.50 3.54 -3.03
C GLY A 162 -19.82 4.81 -3.55
N LYS A 163 -19.43 4.81 -4.83
CA LYS A 163 -18.74 5.90 -5.55
C LYS A 163 -19.19 7.28 -5.08
N LYS A 164 -18.24 8.03 -4.50
CA LYS A 164 -18.40 9.46 -4.18
C LYS A 164 -17.59 10.30 -5.16
N LYS A 165 -17.91 11.60 -5.25
CA LYS A 165 -16.99 12.55 -5.88
C LYS A 165 -15.78 12.69 -4.98
N HIS A 166 -14.62 12.28 -5.48
CA HIS A 166 -13.37 12.39 -4.74
C HIS A 166 -12.69 13.72 -4.98
N GLY A 167 -11.99 14.20 -3.95
CA GLY A 167 -11.05 15.30 -4.11
C GLY A 167 -9.83 14.84 -4.90
N MET A 168 -9.17 15.79 -5.54
CA MET A 168 -7.91 15.57 -6.23
C MET A 168 -6.79 16.04 -5.30
N GLU A 169 -5.73 15.24 -5.16
CA GLU A 169 -4.54 15.65 -4.40
C GLU A 169 -3.93 16.90 -5.03
N ARG A 170 -3.55 17.86 -4.19
CA ARG A 170 -3.03 19.16 -4.60
C ARG A 170 -1.63 19.43 -4.04
N ASP A 171 -1.10 18.56 -3.21
CA ASP A 171 0.25 18.68 -2.69
C ASP A 171 1.27 18.58 -3.83
N SER A 172 1.96 19.69 -4.10
CA SER A 172 2.94 19.81 -5.19
C SER A 172 4.11 18.83 -5.06
N THR A 173 4.45 18.40 -3.84
CA THR A 173 5.54 17.43 -3.65
C THR A 173 5.11 16.03 -4.09
N ILE A 174 3.87 15.64 -3.78
CA ILE A 174 3.29 14.36 -4.21
C ILE A 174 3.11 14.33 -5.73
N LEU A 175 2.71 15.45 -6.34
CA LEU A 175 2.56 15.55 -7.79
C LEU A 175 3.92 15.41 -8.51
N ALA A 176 4.94 16.11 -8.05
CA ALA A 176 6.29 16.02 -8.63
C ALA A 176 6.89 14.61 -8.54
N GLU A 177 6.56 13.84 -7.51
CA GLU A 177 6.98 12.43 -7.41
C GLU A 177 6.38 11.52 -8.48
N LEU A 178 5.18 11.83 -8.97
CA LEU A 178 4.53 11.04 -10.01
C LEU A 178 5.09 11.35 -11.40
N ASP A 179 5.51 12.59 -11.63
CA ASP A 179 6.10 13.02 -12.91
C ASP A 179 7.42 12.32 -13.24
N GLU A 180 8.15 11.88 -12.20
CA GLU A 180 9.43 11.17 -12.25
C GLU A 180 9.27 9.65 -12.50
N VAL A 181 8.05 9.13 -12.52
CA VAL A 181 7.77 7.73 -12.90
C VAL A 181 7.71 7.66 -14.43
N GLU A 182 8.66 6.95 -15.05
CA GLU A 182 8.69 6.69 -16.50
C GLU A 182 7.85 5.48 -16.93
#